data_AF-A0AAU6CF55-F1
#
_entry.id   AF-A0AAU6CF55-F1
#
_cell.length_a   1.000
_cell.length_b   1.000
_cell.length_c   1.000
_cell.angle_alpha   90.00
_cell.angle_beta   90.00
_cell.angle_gamma   90.00
#
_symmetry.space_group_name_H-M   'P 1'
#
loop_
_entity.id
_entity.type
_entity.pdbx_description
1 polymer ?
#
loop_
_entity_poly.entity_id
_entity_poly.type
_entity_poly.pdbx_seq_one_letter_code
_entity_poly.pdbx_strand_id
1 'polypeptide(L)'
;MTLAAFAVSCSTTPKADRQVDAAGRPAGTAAPAAPAEKVRDAFAGLQATLMESCTPGDCADFLGRVYDELHGMDQAMKADPKGPGHFAKPIKLVKQLDAEIGGDSSSAVLEKHQASLISTRDQINTWMQGHPDDYR
;
A
#
# COMPACT_ATOMS: atom_id res chain seq x y z
N MET A 1 6.96 -27.73 39.12
CA MET A 1 5.71 -28.52 39.23
C MET A 1 4.89 -27.99 40.39
N THR A 2 3.88 -27.15 40.11
CA THR A 2 2.60 -27.10 40.86
C THR A 2 1.54 -26.56 39.90
N LEU A 3 0.56 -27.41 39.59
CA LEU A 3 -0.68 -27.10 38.89
C LEU A 3 -1.68 -26.50 39.87
N ALA A 4 -2.51 -25.55 39.42
CA ALA A 4 -3.89 -25.42 39.87
C ALA A 4 -4.71 -24.62 38.83
N ALA A 5 -5.64 -25.33 38.20
CA ALA A 5 -6.73 -24.81 37.38
C ALA A 5 -8.02 -24.83 38.22
N PHE A 6 -8.96 -23.89 38.01
CA PHE A 6 -10.40 -23.93 38.31
C PHE A 6 -10.97 -22.54 37.92
N ALA A 7 -12.18 -22.32 37.42
CA ALA A 7 -13.18 -23.05 36.68
C ALA A 7 -14.22 -22.03 36.17
N VAL A 8 -14.96 -22.42 35.14
CA VAL A 8 -16.07 -21.71 34.48
C VAL A 8 -17.19 -21.29 35.44
N SER A 9 -17.85 -20.16 35.14
CA SER A 9 -19.24 -19.94 35.54
C SER A 9 -20.05 -19.32 34.40
N CYS A 10 -21.05 -20.06 33.91
CA CYS A 10 -22.15 -19.55 33.08
C CYS A 10 -23.16 -18.82 33.97
N SER A 11 -23.65 -17.65 33.54
CA SER A 11 -24.95 -17.13 33.98
C SER A 11 -25.65 -16.44 32.81
N THR A 12 -26.87 -16.87 32.58
CA THR A 12 -27.81 -16.49 31.53
C THR A 12 -28.36 -15.08 31.65
N THR A 13 -28.72 -14.53 30.49
CA THR A 13 -29.29 -13.22 30.15
C THR A 13 -30.56 -12.81 30.91
N PRO A 14 -30.79 -11.50 31.04
CA PRO A 14 -32.13 -10.92 30.89
C PRO A 14 -32.18 -9.98 29.67
N LYS A 15 -33.31 -10.06 28.94
CA LYS A 15 -33.71 -9.17 27.85
C LYS A 15 -34.80 -8.22 28.37
N ALA A 16 -34.49 -6.93 28.41
CA ALA A 16 -35.35 -5.73 28.39
C ALA A 16 -34.36 -4.57 28.70
N ASP A 17 -34.24 -3.48 27.95
CA ASP A 17 -35.28 -2.62 27.42
C ASP A 17 -34.89 -1.96 26.10
N ARG A 18 -35.94 -1.55 25.39
CA ARG A 18 -35.92 -0.78 24.17
C ARG A 18 -35.68 0.68 24.56
N GLN A 19 -34.47 1.21 24.35
CA GLN A 19 -34.23 2.65 24.37
C GLN A 19 -33.59 3.08 23.04
N VAL A 20 -34.43 3.69 22.21
CA VAL A 20 -34.04 4.44 21.03
C VAL A 20 -33.49 5.78 21.50
N ASP A 21 -32.18 5.83 21.74
CA ASP A 21 -31.46 7.10 21.85
C ASP A 21 -30.66 7.30 20.58
N ALA A 22 -31.24 8.08 19.67
CA ALA A 22 -30.55 8.75 18.58
C ALA A 22 -29.61 9.81 19.17
N ALA A 23 -28.50 9.36 19.74
CA ALA A 23 -27.37 10.23 20.04
C ALA A 23 -26.44 10.20 18.82
N GLY A 24 -26.45 11.29 18.06
CA GLY A 24 -25.55 11.51 16.94
C GLY A 24 -24.12 11.18 17.36
N ARG A 25 -23.55 10.14 16.73
CA ARG A 25 -22.12 9.85 16.79
C ARG A 25 -21.41 11.16 16.43
N PRO A 26 -20.56 11.75 17.28
CA PRO A 26 -19.72 12.84 16.82
C PRO A 26 -18.96 12.27 15.62
N ALA A 27 -19.14 12.91 14.46
CA ALA A 27 -18.32 12.63 13.30
C ALA A 27 -16.89 12.69 13.81
N GLY A 28 -16.24 11.53 13.92
CA GLY A 28 -14.85 11.46 14.33
C GLY A 28 -14.13 12.35 13.35
N THR A 29 -13.58 13.45 13.86
CA THR A 29 -12.67 14.29 13.08
C THR A 29 -11.65 13.32 12.52
N ALA A 30 -11.68 13.12 11.20
CA ALA A 30 -10.68 12.30 10.55
C ALA A 30 -9.33 12.81 11.06
N ALA A 31 -8.55 11.92 11.67
CA ALA A 31 -7.20 12.26 12.06
C ALA A 31 -6.55 12.92 10.83
N PRO A 32 -5.81 14.03 10.99
CA PRO A 32 -5.15 14.65 9.86
C PRO A 32 -4.39 13.58 9.10
N ALA A 33 -4.62 13.50 7.78
CA ALA A 33 -3.94 12.52 6.95
C ALA A 33 -2.45 12.60 7.25
N ALA A 34 -1.82 11.44 7.47
CA ALA A 34 -0.39 11.39 7.66
C ALA A 34 0.29 12.15 6.51
N PRO A 35 1.35 12.93 6.79
CA PRO A 35 2.05 13.63 5.72
C PRO A 35 2.46 12.64 4.65
N ALA A 36 2.26 13.01 3.39
CA ALA A 36 2.68 12.19 2.26
C ALA A 36 4.17 11.90 2.37
N GLU A 37 4.55 10.66 2.05
CA GLU A 37 5.94 10.24 2.00
C GLU A 37 6.73 11.09 0.99
N LYS A 38 8.00 11.37 1.29
CA LYS A 38 8.88 12.09 0.38
C LYS A 38 9.29 11.18 -0.78
N VAL A 39 9.45 11.75 -1.98
CA VAL A 39 9.90 11.01 -3.18
C VAL A 39 11.17 10.21 -2.92
N ARG A 40 12.13 10.74 -2.16
CA ARG A 40 13.34 10.01 -1.77
C ARG A 40 13.06 8.72 -1.02
N ASP A 41 12.18 8.77 -0.03
CA ASP A 41 11.95 7.64 0.87
C ASP A 41 11.13 6.57 0.11
N ALA A 42 10.11 6.98 -0.65
CA ALA A 42 9.35 6.10 -1.53
C ALA A 42 10.24 5.45 -2.61
N PHE A 43 11.20 6.21 -3.16
CA PHE A 43 12.14 5.66 -4.13
C PHE A 43 13.05 4.60 -3.51
N ALA A 44 13.49 4.80 -2.26
CA ALA A 44 14.31 3.81 -1.55
C ALA A 44 13.54 2.50 -1.33
N GLY A 45 12.25 2.56 -1.00
CA GLY A 45 11.38 1.39 -0.91
C GLY A 45 11.28 0.63 -2.24
N LEU A 46 11.02 1.34 -3.34
CA LEU A 46 11.02 0.76 -4.69
C LEU A 46 12.36 0.11 -5.04
N GLN A 47 13.48 0.77 -4.73
CA GLN A 47 14.82 0.24 -5.00
C GLN A 47 15.11 -1.04 -4.21
N ALA A 48 14.59 -1.17 -2.99
CA ALA A 48 14.77 -2.38 -2.21
C ALA A 48 14.18 -3.62 -2.90
N THR A 49 13.20 -3.47 -3.81
CA THR A 49 12.64 -4.59 -4.57
C THR A 49 13.52 -5.03 -5.76
N LEU A 50 14.53 -4.26 -6.17
CA LEU A 50 15.30 -4.51 -7.41
C LEU A 50 16.17 -5.77 -7.34
N MET A 51 16.60 -6.15 -6.14
CA MET A 51 17.42 -7.34 -5.91
C MET A 51 16.56 -8.58 -5.56
N GLU A 52 15.25 -8.38 -5.44
CA GLU A 52 14.29 -9.44 -5.21
C GLU A 52 13.74 -9.95 -6.54
N SER A 53 13.28 -11.21 -6.56
CA SER A 53 12.65 -11.81 -7.74
C SER A 53 11.54 -12.76 -7.33
N CYS A 54 10.62 -13.01 -8.24
CA CYS A 54 9.56 -13.99 -8.06
C CYS A 54 10.16 -15.41 -8.04
N THR A 55 10.23 -16.02 -6.86
CA THR A 55 10.61 -17.42 -6.63
C THR A 55 9.38 -18.27 -6.31
N PRO A 56 9.41 -19.59 -6.55
CA PRO A 56 8.35 -20.48 -6.09
C PRO A 56 8.18 -20.37 -4.57
N GLY A 57 6.99 -19.98 -4.11
CA GLY A 57 6.66 -19.81 -2.69
C GLY A 57 6.59 -18.35 -2.22
N ASP A 58 7.36 -17.44 -2.82
CA ASP A 58 7.45 -16.03 -2.38
C ASP A 58 6.92 -15.02 -3.42
N CYS A 59 6.53 -15.51 -4.60
CA CYS A 59 6.15 -14.64 -5.72
C CYS A 59 4.99 -13.69 -5.40
N ALA A 60 3.96 -14.17 -4.68
CA ALA A 60 2.82 -13.35 -4.30
C ALA A 60 3.23 -12.18 -3.39
N ASP A 61 4.08 -12.43 -2.41
CA ASP A 61 4.58 -11.41 -1.49
C ASP A 61 5.46 -10.39 -2.22
N PHE A 62 6.38 -10.87 -3.06
CA PHE A 62 7.22 -10.01 -3.90
C PHE A 62 6.39 -9.10 -4.81
N LEU A 63 5.40 -9.66 -5.52
CA LEU A 63 4.57 -8.86 -6.45
C LEU A 63 3.64 -7.90 -5.72
N GLY A 64 3.10 -8.30 -4.56
CA GLY A 64 2.37 -7.41 -3.68
C GLY A 64 3.23 -6.22 -3.24
N ARG A 65 4.46 -6.50 -2.81
CA ARG A 65 5.42 -5.46 -2.44
C ARG A 65 5.75 -4.53 -3.61
N VAL A 66 6.03 -5.06 -4.81
CA VAL A 66 6.27 -4.22 -5.99
C VAL A 66 5.08 -3.33 -6.31
N TYR A 67 3.86 -3.87 -6.22
CA TYR A 67 2.63 -3.10 -6.44
C TYR A 67 2.50 -1.94 -5.44
N ASP A 68 2.71 -2.20 -4.15
CA ASP A 68 2.62 -1.20 -3.09
C ASP A 68 3.69 -0.11 -3.23
N GLU A 69 4.93 -0.47 -3.52
CA GLU A 69 6.04 0.49 -3.70
C GLU A 69 5.83 1.38 -4.93
N LEU A 70 5.26 0.82 -6.01
CA LEU A 70 4.88 1.61 -7.19
C LEU A 70 3.80 2.65 -6.87
N HIS A 71 2.82 2.28 -6.04
CA HIS A 71 1.75 3.18 -5.62
C HIS A 71 2.26 4.23 -4.62
N GLY A 72 3.11 3.84 -3.67
CA GLY A 72 3.80 4.77 -2.76
C GLY A 72 4.58 5.82 -3.54
N MET A 73 5.31 5.39 -4.57
CA MET A 73 6.04 6.30 -5.45
C MET A 73 5.12 7.27 -6.21
N ASP A 74 4.02 6.78 -6.77
CA ASP A 74 3.02 7.62 -7.44
C ASP A 74 2.42 8.69 -6.51
N GLN A 75 2.06 8.29 -5.28
CA GLN A 75 1.53 9.23 -4.28
C GLN A 75 2.57 10.28 -3.86
N ALA A 76 3.81 9.86 -3.60
CA ALA A 76 4.90 10.76 -3.21
C ALA A 76 5.18 11.79 -4.32
N MET A 77 5.24 11.36 -5.58
CA MET A 77 5.45 12.25 -6.74
C MET A 77 4.32 13.26 -6.93
N LYS A 78 3.07 12.85 -6.71
CA LYS A 78 1.91 13.76 -6.80
C LYS A 78 1.88 14.79 -5.68
N ALA A 79 2.35 14.41 -4.49
CA ALA A 79 2.38 15.26 -3.32
C ALA A 79 3.62 16.17 -3.23
N ASP A 80 4.65 15.90 -4.02
CA ASP A 80 5.89 16.66 -4.03
C ASP A 80 5.68 18.13 -4.43
N PRO A 81 6.38 19.10 -3.81
CA PRO A 81 6.28 20.52 -4.15
C PRO A 81 6.59 20.87 -5.62
N LYS A 82 7.38 20.06 -6.33
CA LYS A 82 7.61 20.22 -7.78
C LYS A 82 6.36 19.90 -8.61
N GLY A 83 5.42 19.17 -8.03
CA GLY A 83 4.11 18.84 -8.57
C GLY A 83 4.11 17.69 -9.58
N PRO A 84 2.92 17.16 -9.92
CA PRO A 84 2.79 15.98 -10.78
C PRO A 84 3.25 16.21 -12.23
N GLY A 85 3.33 17.47 -12.67
CA GLY A 85 3.87 17.81 -14.00
C GLY A 85 5.37 17.51 -14.12
N HIS A 86 6.12 17.69 -13.03
CA HIS A 86 7.55 17.35 -12.95
C HIS A 86 7.77 15.84 -13.11
N PHE A 87 6.89 15.04 -12.49
CA PHE A 87 6.93 13.57 -12.48
C PHE A 87 6.00 12.92 -13.52
N ALA A 88 5.68 13.61 -14.61
CA ALA A 88 4.63 13.16 -15.53
C ALA A 88 4.86 11.76 -16.12
N LYS A 89 6.13 11.41 -16.44
CA LYS A 89 6.47 10.10 -17.02
C LYS A 89 6.25 8.95 -16.02
N PRO A 90 6.87 8.92 -14.82
CA PRO A 90 6.64 7.83 -13.87
C PRO A 90 5.18 7.71 -13.42
N ILE A 91 4.48 8.82 -13.15
CA ILE A 91 3.03 8.80 -12.82
C ILE A 91 2.20 8.15 -13.94
N LYS A 92 2.52 8.46 -15.21
CA LYS A 92 1.83 7.85 -16.35
C LYS A 92 2.05 6.34 -16.41
N LEU A 93 3.24 5.85 -16.08
CA LEU A 93 3.54 4.41 -16.08
C LEU A 93 2.69 3.68 -15.03
N VAL A 94 2.58 4.20 -13.81
CA VAL A 94 1.72 3.60 -12.77
C VAL A 94 0.25 3.61 -13.21
N LYS A 95 -0.23 4.72 -13.77
CA LYS A 95 -1.60 4.78 -14.31
C LYS A 95 -1.88 3.76 -15.44
N GLN A 96 -0.89 3.48 -16.29
CA GLN A 96 -1.01 2.47 -17.33
C GLN A 96 -1.09 1.06 -16.73
N LEU A 97 -0.25 0.78 -15.74
CA LEU A 97 -0.30 -0.46 -14.97
C LEU A 97 -1.68 -0.65 -14.30
N ASP A 98 -2.22 0.39 -13.66
CA ASP A 98 -3.54 0.33 -13.01
C ASP A 98 -4.67 0.01 -13.99
N ALA A 99 -4.58 0.55 -15.22
CA ALA A 99 -5.55 0.26 -16.27
C ALA A 99 -5.47 -1.19 -16.76
N GLU A 100 -4.28 -1.81 -16.72
CA GLU A 100 -4.07 -3.22 -17.06
C GLU A 100 -4.57 -4.15 -15.94
N ILE A 101 -4.27 -3.81 -14.67
CA ILE A 101 -4.63 -4.60 -13.49
C ILE A 101 -6.11 -4.45 -13.12
N GLY A 102 -6.71 -3.30 -13.40
CA GLY A 102 -8.11 -3.01 -13.08
C GLY A 102 -8.37 -2.71 -11.59
N GLY A 103 -7.32 -2.38 -10.83
CA GLY A 103 -7.41 -2.07 -9.39
C GLY A 103 -7.62 -3.28 -8.47
N ASP A 104 -7.49 -4.51 -8.98
CA ASP A 104 -7.51 -5.74 -8.18
C ASP A 104 -6.08 -6.13 -7.80
N SER A 105 -5.73 -5.96 -6.53
CA SER A 105 -4.41 -6.31 -5.98
C SER A 105 -4.33 -7.73 -5.42
N SER A 106 -5.28 -8.61 -5.74
CA SER A 106 -5.19 -10.02 -5.35
C SER A 106 -3.99 -10.70 -6.03
N SER A 107 -3.38 -11.65 -5.32
CA SER A 107 -2.17 -12.36 -5.79
C SER A 107 -2.35 -12.96 -7.18
N ALA A 108 -3.50 -13.57 -7.46
CA ALA A 108 -3.81 -14.16 -8.76
C ALA A 108 -3.78 -13.13 -9.91
N VAL A 109 -4.24 -11.91 -9.67
CA VAL A 109 -4.19 -10.83 -10.66
C VAL A 109 -2.76 -10.30 -10.79
N LEU A 110 -2.07 -10.05 -9.67
CA LEU A 110 -0.69 -9.57 -9.71
C LEU A 110 0.25 -10.55 -10.42
N GLU A 111 0.12 -11.85 -10.16
CA GLU A 111 0.88 -12.91 -10.85
C GLU A 111 0.61 -12.92 -12.36
N LYS A 112 -0.66 -12.78 -12.78
CA LYS A 112 -1.03 -12.67 -14.19
C LYS A 112 -0.38 -11.45 -14.86
N HIS A 113 -0.15 -10.37 -14.11
CA HIS A 113 0.44 -9.11 -14.59
C HIS A 113 1.91 -8.91 -14.14
N GLN A 114 2.61 -9.98 -13.74
CA GLN A 114 3.98 -9.93 -13.23
C GLN A 114 4.94 -9.14 -14.13
N ALA A 115 4.90 -9.39 -15.44
CA ALA A 115 5.79 -8.72 -16.39
C ALA A 115 5.56 -7.20 -16.44
N SER A 116 4.29 -6.76 -16.38
CA SER A 116 3.93 -5.34 -16.36
C SER A 116 4.38 -4.66 -15.07
N LEU A 117 4.23 -5.32 -13.92
CA LEU A 117 4.69 -4.83 -12.61
C LEU A 117 6.21 -4.60 -12.61
N ILE A 118 6.97 -5.62 -12.96
CA ILE A 118 8.44 -5.57 -12.99
C ILE A 118 8.93 -4.53 -14.02
N SER A 119 8.35 -4.52 -15.22
CA SER A 119 8.70 -3.55 -16.26
C SER A 119 8.42 -2.11 -15.81
N THR A 120 7.30 -1.87 -15.13
CA THR A 120 6.96 -0.54 -14.60
C THR A 120 7.95 -0.09 -13.55
N ARG A 121 8.27 -0.96 -12.57
CA ARG A 121 9.31 -0.72 -11.56
C ARG A 121 10.64 -0.33 -12.20
N ASP A 122 11.11 -1.12 -13.16
CA ASP A 122 12.44 -0.92 -13.75
C ASP A 122 12.50 0.38 -14.57
N GLN A 123 11.42 0.72 -15.27
CA GLN A 123 11.31 1.97 -16.01
C GLN A 123 11.27 3.20 -15.10
N ILE A 124 10.54 3.14 -13.98
CA ILE A 124 10.53 4.21 -12.98
C ILE A 124 11.90 4.35 -12.33
N ASN A 125 12.53 3.24 -11.93
CA ASN A 125 13.89 3.26 -11.38
C ASN A 125 14.88 3.89 -12.37
N THR A 126 14.84 3.50 -13.64
CA THR A 126 15.71 4.08 -14.68
C THR A 126 15.46 5.58 -14.84
N TRP A 127 14.19 6.00 -14.83
CA TRP A 127 13.86 7.42 -14.93
C TRP A 127 14.41 8.18 -13.72
N MET A 128 14.16 7.71 -12.50
CA MET A 128 14.66 8.34 -11.28
C MET A 128 16.20 8.42 -11.29
N GLN A 129 16.90 7.36 -11.69
CA GLN A 129 18.37 7.39 -11.79
C GLN A 129 18.90 8.46 -12.78
N GLY A 130 18.11 8.81 -13.81
CA GLY A 130 18.41 9.93 -14.71
C GLY A 130 18.10 11.32 -14.13
N HIS A 131 17.40 11.41 -13.00
CA HIS A 131 16.98 12.64 -12.34
C HIS A 131 17.38 12.65 -10.84
N PRO A 132 18.68 12.62 -10.54
CA PRO A 132 19.17 12.54 -9.16
C PRO A 132 18.69 13.65 -8.22
N ASP A 133 18.51 14.87 -8.74
CA ASP A 133 18.08 16.03 -7.94
C ASP A 133 16.60 15.95 -7.51
N ASP A 134 15.90 14.91 -7.94
CA ASP A 134 14.51 14.65 -7.55
C ASP A 134 14.37 13.80 -6.29
N TYR A 135 15.47 13.22 -5.80
CA TYR A 135 15.45 12.35 -4.62
C TYR A 135 16.69 12.45 -3.72
N ARG A 136 17.63 13.36 -4.01
CA ARG A 136 18.82 13.58 -3.17
C ARG A 136 18.62 14.67 -2.12
#